data_AF-A0A1D6GU07-F1
#
_entry.id   AF-A0A1D6GU07-F1
#
_cell.length_a   1.000
_cell.length_b   1.000
_cell.length_c   1.000
_cell.angle_alpha   90.00
_cell.angle_beta   90.00
_cell.angle_gamma   90.00
#
_symmetry.space_group_name_H-M   'P 1'
#
loop_
_entity.id
_entity.type
_entity.pdbx_description
1 polymer ?
#
loop_
_entity_poly.entity_id
_entity_poly.type
_entity_poly.pdbx_seq_one_letter_code
_entity_poly.pdbx_strand_id
1 'polypeptide(L)'
;MRTTVEENKKFARFIADKINKSSSKVTVCLPQKGISAIDAPGMPFYDPEATSTLLGELNTLIQRTDIREVKLFPYHINDPEFANALVDAFLSMDVQASSSAQPKQDLNIGKSCSGQKISDSSIIWRTPVDFPDAKPEILRRTRSILHKLKEQISDGTPVIGAGAGTGISAKFEEAGGVDLIVLYNSGRFRMAGRGSLAGLLPFGDANDIVLQMANEVLPVVKGVPVLAGVCATDPFRRMEYFLRQLETIGFCGVQNFPTVGLFDGNFRQNLEETGMGYSMEVEMISMAHRMGFLTTPYAFNPDEAAAMAKAGAHIVVAHMGLTTAGSIGAMTAATLDDSVLRVQAIADAAFGVNPDIIVLCHGGPISGPLEAEFVLKNTKRVHGFYGASSMERLPVEQAITNTMREYKRISLK
;
A
#
# COMPACT_ATOMS: atom_id res chain seq x y z
N MET A 1 -17.00 -8.82 25.93
CA MET A 1 -17.66 -8.40 27.17
C MET A 1 -19.05 -7.91 26.79
N ARG A 2 -20.12 -8.36 27.46
CA ARG A 2 -21.49 -7.91 27.18
C ARG A 2 -21.82 -6.70 28.05
N THR A 3 -22.34 -5.64 27.44
CA THR A 3 -22.81 -4.45 28.14
C THR A 3 -24.16 -4.71 28.81
N THR A 4 -24.33 -4.16 30.00
CA THR A 4 -25.57 -4.22 30.78
C THR A 4 -26.62 -3.24 30.24
N VAL A 5 -27.88 -3.42 30.66
CA VAL A 5 -29.00 -2.50 30.38
C VAL A 5 -28.65 -1.05 30.75
N GLU A 6 -28.08 -0.82 31.93
CA GLU A 6 -27.73 0.53 32.40
C GLU A 6 -26.55 1.15 31.63
N GLU A 7 -25.58 0.34 31.22
CA GLU A 7 -24.50 0.80 30.33
C GLU A 7 -25.04 1.14 28.94
N ASN A 8 -25.95 0.34 28.39
CA ASN A 8 -26.58 0.61 27.10
C ASN A 8 -27.41 1.90 27.10
N LYS A 9 -28.08 2.24 28.21
CA LYS A 9 -28.72 3.57 28.35
C LYS A 9 -27.70 4.72 28.29
N LYS A 10 -26.53 4.56 28.94
CA LYS A 10 -25.45 5.56 28.89
C LYS A 10 -24.85 5.68 27.48
N PHE A 11 -24.63 4.55 26.81
CA PHE A 11 -24.14 4.53 25.43
C PHE A 11 -25.15 5.15 24.46
N ALA A 12 -26.44 4.84 24.59
CA ALA A 12 -27.49 5.44 23.77
C ALA A 12 -27.50 6.97 23.89
N ARG A 13 -27.43 7.51 25.12
CA ARG A 13 -27.33 8.97 25.35
C ARG A 13 -26.08 9.56 24.71
N PHE A 14 -24.91 8.96 24.93
CA PHE A 14 -23.65 9.42 24.35
C PHE A 14 -23.68 9.46 22.81
N ILE A 15 -24.25 8.43 22.18
CA ILE A 15 -24.39 8.34 20.73
C ILE A 15 -25.40 9.37 20.23
N ALA A 16 -26.58 9.42 20.85
CA ALA A 16 -27.65 10.35 20.48
C ALA A 16 -27.21 11.80 20.60
N ASP A 17 -26.48 12.19 21.65
CA ASP A 17 -25.95 13.55 21.83
C ASP A 17 -25.02 13.99 20.69
N LYS A 18 -24.21 13.08 20.16
CA LYS A 18 -23.32 13.36 19.02
C LYS A 18 -24.09 13.45 17.72
N ILE A 19 -24.97 12.49 17.48
CA ILE A 19 -25.83 12.45 16.29
C ILE A 19 -26.72 13.69 16.24
N ASN A 20 -27.25 14.12 17.39
CA ASN A 20 -28.12 15.29 17.52
C ASN A 20 -27.42 16.62 17.17
N LYS A 21 -26.09 16.67 17.26
CA LYS A 21 -25.26 17.83 16.91
C LYS A 21 -24.76 17.79 15.46
N SER A 22 -25.01 16.71 14.72
CA SER A 22 -24.60 16.60 13.31
C SER A 22 -25.38 17.58 12.43
N SER A 23 -24.66 18.34 11.61
CA SER A 23 -25.20 19.19 10.54
C SER A 23 -25.32 18.49 9.18
N SER A 24 -24.75 17.28 9.06
CA SER A 24 -24.84 16.46 7.84
C SER A 24 -26.11 15.61 7.84
N LYS A 25 -26.57 15.19 6.65
CA LYS A 25 -27.67 14.22 6.51
C LYS A 25 -27.25 12.87 7.09
N VAL A 26 -28.01 12.34 8.04
CA VAL A 26 -27.71 11.09 8.76
C VAL A 26 -28.95 10.21 8.81
N THR A 27 -28.79 8.94 8.44
CA THR A 27 -29.79 7.90 8.66
C THR A 27 -29.20 6.84 9.59
N VAL A 28 -29.86 6.57 10.71
CA VAL A 28 -29.43 5.56 11.70
C VAL A 28 -30.28 4.32 11.53
N CYS A 29 -29.66 3.21 11.14
CA CYS A 29 -30.32 1.92 10.93
C CYS A 29 -30.06 1.00 12.12
N LEU A 30 -31.12 0.52 12.76
CA LEU A 30 -31.08 -0.25 14.01
C LEU A 30 -31.51 -1.72 13.78
N PRO A 31 -30.61 -2.71 13.92
CA PRO A 31 -30.93 -4.13 13.74
C PRO A 31 -31.56 -4.71 15.01
N GLN A 32 -32.84 -5.05 14.96
CA GLN A 32 -33.61 -5.44 16.15
C GLN A 32 -33.22 -6.80 16.74
N LYS A 33 -32.56 -7.69 15.98
CA LYS A 33 -32.25 -9.04 16.44
C LYS A 33 -30.83 -9.20 17.00
N GLY A 34 -29.99 -8.17 16.96
CA GLY A 34 -28.63 -8.20 17.52
C GLY A 34 -27.70 -7.21 16.83
N ILE A 35 -26.73 -6.69 17.57
CA ILE A 35 -25.82 -5.60 17.15
C ILE A 35 -24.35 -6.05 17.03
N SER A 36 -24.06 -7.33 17.27
CA SER A 36 -22.72 -7.90 17.23
C SER A 36 -22.74 -9.32 16.67
N ALA A 37 -21.59 -9.90 16.34
CA ALA A 37 -21.57 -11.27 15.82
C ALA A 37 -21.96 -12.37 16.83
N ILE A 38 -21.95 -12.05 18.12
CA ILE A 38 -22.06 -13.02 19.22
C ILE A 38 -23.23 -12.73 20.17
N ASP A 39 -24.19 -11.88 19.77
CA ASP A 39 -25.46 -11.65 20.46
C ASP A 39 -26.68 -12.14 19.67
N ALA A 40 -26.49 -13.15 18.82
CA ALA A 40 -27.56 -13.95 18.20
C ALA A 40 -28.10 -15.02 19.17
N PRO A 41 -29.35 -15.52 19.00
CA PRO A 41 -29.89 -16.60 19.84
C PRO A 41 -28.93 -17.79 19.98
N GLY A 42 -28.63 -18.18 21.21
CA GLY A 42 -27.70 -19.27 21.53
C GLY A 42 -26.22 -18.88 21.62
N MET A 43 -25.86 -17.63 21.34
CA MET A 43 -24.49 -17.13 21.49
C MET A 43 -24.24 -16.54 22.89
N PRO A 44 -22.97 -16.46 23.34
CA PRO A 44 -22.62 -16.08 24.71
C PRO A 44 -23.14 -14.70 25.17
N PHE A 45 -23.36 -13.77 24.24
CA PHE A 45 -23.81 -12.40 24.55
C PHE A 45 -25.28 -12.15 24.16
N TYR A 46 -26.05 -13.22 23.92
CA TYR A 46 -27.48 -13.11 23.65
C TYR A 46 -28.23 -12.58 24.87
N ASP A 47 -28.62 -11.33 24.81
CA ASP A 47 -29.42 -10.65 25.83
C ASP A 47 -30.41 -9.70 25.12
N PRO A 48 -31.63 -10.18 24.82
CA PRO A 48 -32.62 -9.40 24.09
C PRO A 48 -33.10 -8.16 24.88
N GLU A 49 -33.03 -8.16 26.21
CA GLU A 49 -33.40 -7.02 27.04
C GLU A 49 -32.36 -5.90 26.91
N ALA A 50 -31.07 -6.23 27.02
CA ALA A 50 -30.01 -5.25 26.85
C ALA A 50 -29.96 -4.70 25.40
N THR A 51 -30.18 -5.53 24.38
CA THR A 51 -30.24 -5.08 22.98
C THR A 51 -31.45 -4.18 22.76
N SER A 52 -32.66 -4.60 23.16
CA SER A 52 -33.87 -3.79 22.99
C SER A 52 -33.79 -2.46 23.74
N THR A 53 -33.15 -2.42 24.92
CA THR A 53 -32.89 -1.18 25.66
C THR A 53 -32.05 -0.21 24.83
N LEU A 54 -30.92 -0.65 24.29
CA LEU A 54 -30.06 0.24 23.48
C LEU A 54 -30.82 0.82 22.29
N LEU A 55 -31.51 -0.05 21.53
CA LEU A 55 -32.21 0.36 20.32
C LEU A 55 -33.41 1.26 20.64
N GLY A 56 -34.16 0.96 21.71
CA GLY A 56 -35.28 1.77 22.18
C GLY A 56 -34.84 3.16 22.63
N GLU A 57 -33.75 3.24 23.39
CA GLU A 57 -33.16 4.51 23.83
C GLU A 57 -32.64 5.33 22.63
N LEU A 58 -31.90 4.73 21.69
CA LEU A 58 -31.45 5.42 20.48
C LEU A 58 -32.63 5.92 19.63
N ASN A 59 -33.66 5.10 19.47
CA ASN A 59 -34.87 5.44 18.73
C ASN A 59 -35.64 6.63 19.34
N THR A 60 -35.53 6.80 20.66
CA THR A 60 -36.22 7.85 21.43
C THR A 60 -35.38 9.12 21.54
N LEU A 61 -34.09 9.00 21.81
CA LEU A 61 -33.19 10.12 22.10
C LEU A 61 -32.70 10.85 20.84
N ILE A 62 -32.64 10.17 19.70
CA ILE A 62 -32.25 10.81 18.43
C ILE A 62 -33.41 11.65 17.90
N GLN A 63 -33.19 12.95 17.79
CA GLN A 63 -34.17 13.92 17.32
C GLN A 63 -34.31 13.84 15.79
N ARG A 64 -35.44 13.32 15.31
CA ARG A 64 -35.73 13.22 13.88
C ARG A 64 -35.97 14.60 13.27
N THR A 65 -35.35 14.85 12.13
CA THR A 65 -35.45 16.11 11.35
C THR A 65 -35.36 15.79 9.86
N ASP A 66 -35.49 16.79 8.99
CA ASP A 66 -35.36 16.59 7.53
C ASP A 66 -33.99 16.04 7.10
N ILE A 67 -32.96 16.26 7.93
CA ILE A 67 -31.61 15.73 7.71
C ILE A 67 -31.29 14.53 8.61
N ARG A 68 -32.24 14.06 9.43
CA ARG A 68 -31.97 13.01 10.43
C ARG A 68 -33.11 12.02 10.58
N GLU A 69 -32.83 10.77 10.21
CA GLU A 69 -33.78 9.68 10.28
C GLU A 69 -33.26 8.52 11.15
N VAL A 70 -34.18 7.78 11.77
CA VAL A 70 -33.88 6.53 12.48
C VAL A 70 -34.84 5.45 11.98
N LYS A 71 -34.28 4.38 11.41
CA LYS A 71 -34.99 3.22 10.84
C LYS A 71 -34.70 1.97 11.66
N LEU A 72 -35.74 1.20 11.99
CA LEU A 72 -35.61 -0.10 12.66
C LEU A 72 -35.83 -1.22 11.65
N PHE A 73 -35.00 -2.26 11.73
CA PHE A 73 -35.08 -3.40 10.83
C PHE A 73 -35.18 -4.71 11.62
N PRO A 74 -36.07 -5.65 11.23
CA PRO A 74 -36.31 -6.90 11.95
C PRO A 74 -35.24 -7.98 11.66
N TYR A 75 -33.98 -7.56 11.56
CA TYR A 75 -32.83 -8.39 11.19
C TYR A 75 -31.73 -8.31 12.24
N HIS A 76 -30.83 -9.29 12.24
CA HIS A 76 -29.58 -9.26 12.99
C HIS A 76 -28.52 -8.50 12.18
N ILE A 77 -27.54 -7.86 12.82
CA ILE A 77 -26.54 -7.03 12.13
C ILE A 77 -25.76 -7.77 11.02
N ASN A 78 -25.61 -9.10 11.17
CA ASN A 78 -24.91 -9.97 10.23
C ASN A 78 -25.83 -10.64 9.20
N ASP A 79 -27.14 -10.38 9.23
CA ASP A 79 -28.05 -10.92 8.22
C ASP A 79 -27.82 -10.19 6.88
N PRO A 80 -27.73 -10.89 5.73
CA PRO A 80 -27.60 -10.26 4.42
C PRO A 80 -28.71 -9.25 4.13
N GLU A 81 -29.93 -9.48 4.63
CA GLU A 81 -31.08 -8.60 4.53
C GLU A 81 -30.85 -7.26 5.24
N PHE A 82 -30.13 -7.26 6.37
CA PHE A 82 -29.76 -6.02 7.05
C PHE A 82 -28.72 -5.25 6.24
N ALA A 83 -27.75 -5.94 5.64
CA ALA A 83 -26.77 -5.31 4.76
C ALA A 83 -27.43 -4.66 3.53
N ASN A 84 -28.38 -5.35 2.90
CA ASN A 84 -29.16 -4.79 1.79
C ASN A 84 -29.94 -3.55 2.23
N ALA A 85 -30.59 -3.60 3.40
CA ALA A 85 -31.32 -2.46 3.96
C ALA A 85 -30.42 -1.24 4.25
N LEU A 86 -29.17 -1.45 4.66
CA LEU A 86 -28.18 -0.38 4.83
C LEU A 86 -27.81 0.27 3.49
N VAL A 87 -27.58 -0.54 2.45
CA VAL A 87 -27.29 -0.05 1.09
C VAL A 87 -28.48 0.75 0.55
N ASP A 88 -29.70 0.23 0.68
CA ASP A 88 -30.90 0.93 0.25
C ASP A 88 -31.09 2.26 1.00
N ALA A 89 -30.86 2.27 2.31
CA ALA A 89 -30.92 3.48 3.11
C ALA A 89 -29.89 4.51 2.65
N PHE A 90 -28.65 4.09 2.35
CA PHE A 90 -27.60 4.96 1.84
C PHE A 90 -27.94 5.52 0.45
N LEU A 91 -28.35 4.67 -0.50
CA LEU A 91 -28.71 5.09 -1.86
C LEU A 91 -29.91 6.04 -1.86
N SER A 92 -30.89 5.83 -0.97
CA SER A 92 -32.04 6.74 -0.81
C SER A 92 -31.65 8.13 -0.30
N MET A 93 -30.47 8.29 0.31
CA MET A 93 -29.99 9.59 0.77
C MET A 93 -29.46 10.44 -0.39
N ASP A 94 -29.05 9.83 -1.51
CA ASP A 94 -28.28 10.43 -2.61
C ASP A 94 -29.10 10.79 -3.86
N VAL A 95 -30.43 10.63 -3.85
CA VAL A 95 -31.28 11.00 -4.99
C VAL A 95 -31.76 12.45 -4.87
N GLN A 96 -30.85 13.38 -5.13
CA GLN A 96 -31.14 14.65 -5.80
C GLN A 96 -30.03 14.94 -6.83
N ALA A 97 -29.91 14.05 -7.81
CA ALA A 97 -29.34 14.38 -9.10
C ALA A 97 -30.28 13.83 -10.19
N SER A 98 -31.03 14.73 -10.80
CA SER A 98 -31.68 14.63 -12.12
C SER A 98 -32.72 13.53 -12.33
N SER A 99 -33.97 13.96 -12.23
CA SER A 99 -35.12 13.43 -12.96
C SER A 99 -34.90 13.38 -14.48
N SER A 100 -35.62 12.44 -15.11
CA SER A 100 -35.97 12.28 -16.54
C SER A 100 -35.02 11.50 -17.45
N ALA A 101 -35.26 10.19 -17.58
CA ALA A 101 -35.41 9.50 -18.87
C ALA A 101 -36.00 8.09 -18.67
N GLN A 102 -37.18 7.84 -19.24
CA GLN A 102 -37.71 6.48 -19.41
C GLN A 102 -36.93 5.75 -20.52
N PRO A 103 -36.76 4.42 -20.45
CA PRO A 103 -36.15 3.66 -21.53
C PRO A 103 -37.19 3.33 -22.61
N LYS A 104 -37.02 3.86 -23.82
CA LYS A 104 -37.65 3.31 -25.03
C LYS A 104 -36.73 2.26 -25.63
N GLN A 105 -37.28 1.07 -25.82
CA GLN A 105 -36.77 0.04 -26.70
C GLN A 105 -36.74 0.56 -28.13
N ASP A 106 -35.68 0.26 -28.88
CA ASP A 106 -35.81 -0.06 -30.31
C ASP A 106 -34.63 -0.91 -30.81
N LEU A 107 -35.00 -1.94 -31.56
CA LEU A 107 -34.16 -2.88 -32.30
C LEU A 107 -33.77 -2.29 -33.66
N ASN A 108 -32.51 -2.40 -34.10
CA ASN A 108 -32.13 -2.99 -35.41
C ASN A 108 -30.64 -2.84 -35.79
N ILE A 109 -29.99 -4.01 -35.96
CA ILE A 109 -29.24 -4.51 -37.13
C ILE A 109 -28.49 -3.51 -38.06
N GLY A 110 -27.16 -3.73 -38.24
CA GLY A 110 -26.54 -3.66 -39.59
C GLY A 110 -25.13 -3.05 -39.75
N LYS A 111 -24.12 -3.93 -39.93
CA LYS A 111 -22.94 -3.90 -40.84
C LYS A 111 -21.99 -2.68 -41.01
N SER A 112 -20.71 -3.04 -40.85
CA SER A 112 -19.51 -2.80 -41.71
C SER A 112 -18.64 -1.53 -41.62
N CYS A 113 -17.38 -1.77 -41.24
CA CYS A 113 -16.07 -1.31 -41.76
C CYS A 113 -15.76 0.16 -42.15
N SER A 114 -14.65 0.61 -41.55
CA SER A 114 -13.50 1.36 -42.09
C SER A 114 -13.50 2.90 -42.07
N GLY A 115 -12.40 3.48 -41.54
CA GLY A 115 -11.87 4.78 -41.98
C GLY A 115 -11.60 5.87 -40.93
N GLN A 116 -10.38 5.87 -40.37
CA GLN A 116 -9.52 7.04 -40.00
C GLN A 116 -9.91 8.14 -38.96
N LYS A 117 -9.02 8.19 -37.94
CA LYS A 117 -8.24 9.33 -37.39
C LYS A 117 -8.84 10.39 -36.41
N ILE A 118 -8.24 10.32 -35.21
CA ILE A 118 -7.68 11.38 -34.31
C ILE A 118 -8.59 11.97 -33.21
N SER A 119 -7.96 12.05 -32.03
CA SER A 119 -8.27 12.78 -30.78
C SER A 119 -9.52 12.37 -30.02
N ASP A 120 -9.36 11.67 -28.90
CA ASP A 120 -9.16 12.37 -27.63
C ASP A 120 -8.68 11.42 -26.54
N SER A 121 -7.95 11.96 -25.58
CA SER A 121 -7.48 11.27 -24.37
C SER A 121 -8.67 10.81 -23.52
N SER A 122 -9.08 9.55 -23.65
CA SER A 122 -9.98 8.92 -22.69
C SER A 122 -9.22 7.81 -21.97
N ILE A 123 -8.50 8.21 -20.92
CA ILE A 123 -8.23 7.32 -19.78
C ILE A 123 -9.57 6.71 -19.41
N ILE A 124 -9.71 5.40 -19.61
CA ILE A 124 -10.93 4.67 -19.23
C ILE A 124 -10.95 4.67 -17.70
N TRP A 125 -11.71 5.61 -17.14
CA TRP A 125 -11.93 5.76 -15.72
C TRP A 125 -12.60 4.51 -15.17
N ARG A 126 -11.84 3.66 -14.46
CA ARG A 126 -12.43 2.65 -13.58
C ARG A 126 -12.92 3.35 -12.31
N THR A 127 -14.24 3.41 -12.17
CA THR A 127 -15.02 3.85 -10.99
C THR A 127 -14.84 2.85 -9.80
N PRO A 128 -15.30 3.17 -8.56
CA PRO A 128 -14.79 2.72 -7.23
C PRO A 128 -14.66 1.22 -6.88
N VAL A 129 -14.74 0.29 -7.82
CA VAL A 129 -14.68 -1.16 -7.55
C VAL A 129 -13.29 -1.63 -7.11
N ASP A 130 -12.23 -0.90 -7.50
CA ASP A 130 -10.83 -1.32 -7.24
C ASP A 130 -10.33 -0.96 -5.82
N PHE A 131 -11.01 -0.05 -5.10
CA PHE A 131 -10.52 0.53 -3.83
C PHE A 131 -11.60 0.57 -2.72
N PRO A 132 -12.19 -0.57 -2.34
CA PRO A 132 -13.33 -0.60 -1.41
C PRO A 132 -13.01 -0.07 0.00
N ASP A 133 -11.74 -0.13 0.41
CA ASP A 133 -11.29 0.19 1.76
C ASP A 133 -10.55 1.54 1.85
N ALA A 134 -10.42 2.25 0.72
CA ALA A 134 -9.60 3.44 0.63
C ALA A 134 -10.32 4.70 1.11
N LYS A 135 -9.64 5.49 1.94
CA LYS A 135 -10.08 6.86 2.22
C LYS A 135 -9.90 7.72 0.96
N PRO A 136 -10.85 8.61 0.61
CA PRO A 136 -10.77 9.45 -0.60
C PRO A 136 -9.49 10.29 -0.69
N GLU A 137 -8.97 10.75 0.44
CA GLU A 137 -7.71 11.52 0.51
C GLU A 137 -6.50 10.68 0.11
N ILE A 138 -6.40 9.45 0.61
CA ILE A 138 -5.31 8.52 0.31
C ILE A 138 -5.32 8.18 -1.18
N LEU A 139 -6.49 7.88 -1.73
CA LEU A 139 -6.64 7.59 -3.16
C LEU A 139 -6.26 8.80 -4.03
N ARG A 140 -6.66 10.02 -3.64
CA ARG A 140 -6.24 11.25 -4.35
C ARG A 140 -4.72 11.44 -4.30
N ARG A 141 -4.08 11.19 -3.15
CA ARG A 141 -2.62 11.28 -3.01
C ARG A 141 -1.92 10.28 -3.93
N THR A 142 -2.33 9.02 -3.90
CA THR A 142 -1.75 7.97 -4.75
C THR A 142 -1.91 8.29 -6.24
N ARG A 143 -3.08 8.76 -6.66
CA ARG A 143 -3.31 9.22 -8.04
C ARG A 143 -2.41 10.38 -8.43
N SER A 144 -2.24 11.37 -7.54
CA SER A 144 -1.36 12.51 -7.80
C SER A 144 0.11 12.08 -7.94
N ILE A 145 0.58 11.14 -7.11
CA ILE A 145 1.93 10.59 -7.23
C ILE A 145 2.08 9.88 -8.58
N LEU A 146 1.17 8.97 -8.93
CA LEU A 146 1.23 8.21 -10.18
C LEU A 146 1.17 9.10 -11.43
N HIS A 147 0.38 10.17 -11.39
CA HIS A 147 0.33 11.14 -12.48
C HIS A 147 1.70 11.76 -12.73
N LYS A 148 2.34 12.28 -11.67
CA LYS A 148 3.68 12.88 -11.76
C LYS A 148 4.72 11.89 -12.29
N LEU A 149 4.70 10.66 -11.79
CA LEU A 149 5.61 9.61 -12.25
C LEU A 149 5.38 9.30 -13.75
N LYS A 150 4.12 9.20 -14.19
CA LYS A 150 3.80 8.93 -15.60
C LYS A 150 4.20 10.10 -16.52
N GLU A 151 4.00 11.35 -16.08
CA GLU A 151 4.48 12.53 -16.79
C GLU A 151 6.01 12.50 -16.94
N GLN A 152 6.74 12.26 -15.86
CA GLN A 152 8.19 12.15 -15.86
C GLN A 152 8.71 11.06 -16.82
N ILE A 153 8.05 9.89 -16.83
CA ILE A 153 8.36 8.81 -17.76
C ILE A 153 8.10 9.24 -19.20
N SER A 154 7.00 9.95 -19.47
CA SER A 154 6.67 10.45 -20.81
C SER A 154 7.67 11.49 -21.31
N ASP A 155 8.29 12.24 -20.40
CA ASP A 155 9.37 13.19 -20.68
C ASP A 155 10.75 12.52 -20.84
N GLY A 156 10.81 11.18 -20.77
CA GLY A 156 12.04 10.41 -20.91
C GLY A 156 12.97 10.46 -19.69
N THR A 157 12.47 10.92 -18.54
CA THR A 157 13.24 10.97 -17.29
C THR A 157 12.96 9.70 -16.47
N PRO A 158 13.99 8.97 -15.99
CA PRO A 158 13.78 7.75 -15.24
C PRO A 158 13.18 8.04 -13.85
N VAL A 159 12.36 7.11 -13.35
CA VAL A 159 11.85 7.14 -11.97
C VAL A 159 12.89 6.56 -11.01
N ILE A 160 13.23 7.30 -9.97
CA ILE A 160 14.23 6.92 -8.97
C ILE A 160 13.56 6.74 -7.61
N GLY A 161 13.54 5.49 -7.13
CA GLY A 161 13.21 5.15 -5.74
C GLY A 161 14.48 5.01 -4.92
N ALA A 162 14.47 5.44 -3.66
CA ALA A 162 15.58 5.27 -2.72
C ALA A 162 15.14 4.64 -1.39
N GLY A 163 15.97 3.76 -0.83
CA GLY A 163 15.81 3.28 0.53
C GLY A 163 16.62 4.12 1.52
N ALA A 164 15.95 4.69 2.52
CA ALA A 164 16.58 5.48 3.57
C ALA A 164 16.59 4.74 4.92
N GLY A 165 17.80 4.56 5.47
CA GLY A 165 18.03 3.99 6.80
C GLY A 165 18.06 5.02 7.93
N THR A 166 18.17 6.31 7.61
CA THR A 166 18.24 7.42 8.57
C THR A 166 17.55 8.68 8.04
N GLY A 167 17.21 9.62 8.93
CA GLY A 167 16.64 10.92 8.53
C GLY A 167 17.58 11.77 7.66
N ILE A 168 18.91 11.69 7.87
CA ILE A 168 19.86 12.43 7.03
C ILE A 168 19.93 11.86 5.61
N SER A 169 19.86 10.53 5.46
CA SER A 169 19.74 9.89 4.14
C SER A 169 18.50 10.43 3.41
N ALA A 170 17.32 10.31 4.03
CA ALA A 170 16.05 10.72 3.42
C ALA A 170 16.02 12.21 3.04
N LYS A 171 16.57 13.08 3.90
CA LYS A 171 16.63 14.53 3.64
C LYS A 171 17.48 14.86 2.42
N PHE A 172 18.61 14.20 2.23
CA PHE A 172 19.50 14.47 1.10
C PHE A 172 19.11 13.70 -0.17
N GLU A 173 18.41 12.57 -0.05
CA GLU A 173 17.71 11.93 -1.16
C GLU A 173 16.63 12.87 -1.73
N GLU A 174 15.81 13.49 -0.87
CA GLU A 174 14.83 14.51 -1.28
C GLU A 174 15.51 15.72 -1.93
N ALA A 175 16.58 16.25 -1.33
CA ALA A 175 17.34 17.36 -1.91
C ALA A 175 17.98 17.00 -3.27
N GLY A 176 18.28 15.71 -3.50
CA GLY A 176 18.81 15.18 -4.75
C GLY A 176 17.75 14.92 -5.82
N GLY A 177 16.46 15.10 -5.52
CA GLY A 177 15.37 14.90 -6.46
C GLY A 177 14.89 13.45 -6.59
N VAL A 178 14.97 12.65 -5.52
CA VAL A 178 14.36 11.31 -5.51
C VAL A 178 12.83 11.41 -5.67
N ASP A 179 12.24 10.43 -6.35
CA ASP A 179 10.79 10.40 -6.59
C ASP A 179 10.01 9.73 -5.46
N LEU A 180 10.61 8.70 -4.85
CA LEU A 180 10.00 7.87 -3.81
C LEU A 180 11.06 7.46 -2.79
N ILE A 181 10.71 7.49 -1.50
CA ILE A 181 11.57 6.96 -0.42
C ILE A 181 10.90 5.75 0.21
N VAL A 182 11.64 4.70 0.56
CA VAL A 182 11.15 3.59 1.40
C VAL A 182 11.98 3.42 2.66
N LEU A 183 11.30 3.10 3.76
CA LEU A 183 11.92 2.81 5.05
C LEU A 183 11.77 1.33 5.38
N TYR A 184 12.85 0.69 5.82
CA TYR A 184 12.82 -0.66 6.37
C TYR A 184 14.05 -0.96 7.21
N ASN A 185 13.98 -2.01 8.01
CA ASN A 185 15.02 -2.43 8.95
C ASN A 185 16.42 -2.61 8.31
N SER A 186 16.53 -3.18 7.12
CA SER A 186 17.82 -3.29 6.41
C SER A 186 18.45 -1.94 6.10
N GLY A 187 17.69 -0.87 5.91
CA GLY A 187 18.23 0.49 5.79
C GLY A 187 18.94 0.90 7.08
N ARG A 188 18.24 0.80 8.22
CA ARG A 188 18.82 1.07 9.54
C ARG A 188 20.06 0.21 9.82
N PHE A 189 20.01 -1.08 9.49
CA PHE A 189 21.14 -1.99 9.70
C PHE A 189 22.34 -1.67 8.79
N ARG A 190 22.10 -1.29 7.53
CA ARG A 190 23.18 -0.83 6.64
C ARG A 190 23.86 0.42 7.19
N MET A 191 23.07 1.38 7.67
CA MET A 191 23.59 2.60 8.26
C MET A 191 24.26 2.39 9.62
N ALA A 192 24.02 1.24 10.26
CA ALA A 192 24.78 0.74 11.41
C ALA A 192 26.05 -0.07 11.01
N GLY A 193 26.40 -0.13 9.72
CA GLY A 193 27.56 -0.86 9.21
C GLY A 193 27.37 -2.38 9.19
N ARG A 194 26.17 -2.87 8.84
CA ARG A 194 25.86 -4.31 8.70
C ARG A 194 25.38 -4.63 7.28
N GLY A 195 25.53 -5.89 6.87
CA GLY A 195 25.07 -6.36 5.55
C GLY A 195 23.55 -6.31 5.39
N SER A 196 23.07 -6.13 4.16
CA SER A 196 21.64 -5.98 3.86
C SER A 196 20.77 -7.17 4.29
N LEU A 197 21.31 -8.39 4.29
CA LEU A 197 20.60 -9.59 4.74
C LEU A 197 20.31 -9.62 6.25
N ALA A 198 20.95 -8.76 7.05
CA ALA A 198 20.64 -8.69 8.48
C ALA A 198 19.16 -8.40 8.74
N GLY A 199 18.47 -7.70 7.84
CA GLY A 199 17.04 -7.43 7.98
C GLY A 199 16.13 -8.63 7.73
N LEU A 200 16.66 -9.73 7.19
CA LEU A 200 15.91 -10.97 6.96
C LEU A 200 16.12 -12.00 8.09
N LEU A 201 16.99 -11.69 9.06
CA LEU A 201 17.38 -12.57 10.15
C LEU A 201 16.73 -12.13 11.48
N PRO A 202 16.66 -13.01 12.50
CA PRO A 202 15.96 -12.73 13.76
C PRO A 202 16.73 -11.78 14.69
N PHE A 203 17.16 -10.64 14.17
CA PHE A 203 17.85 -9.58 14.92
C PHE A 203 16.91 -8.48 15.40
N GLY A 204 15.66 -8.48 14.93
CA GLY A 204 14.63 -7.58 15.41
C GLY A 204 13.34 -7.72 14.61
N ASP A 205 12.24 -7.27 15.20
CA ASP A 205 10.95 -7.17 14.52
C ASP A 205 11.02 -6.07 13.44
N ALA A 206 10.93 -6.48 12.18
CA ALA A 206 11.02 -5.57 11.04
C ALA A 206 9.88 -4.55 10.99
N ASN A 207 8.66 -4.98 11.35
CA ASN A 207 7.46 -4.15 11.34
C ASN A 207 7.51 -3.11 12.47
N ASP A 208 7.99 -3.47 13.66
CA ASP A 208 8.19 -2.49 14.75
C ASP A 208 9.34 -1.52 14.45
N ILE A 209 10.42 -1.99 13.82
CA ILE A 209 11.54 -1.13 13.42
C ILE A 209 11.08 -0.05 12.43
N VAL A 210 10.26 -0.37 11.42
CA VAL A 210 9.79 0.64 10.46
C VAL A 210 8.92 1.70 11.13
N LEU A 211 8.11 1.32 12.13
CA LEU A 211 7.33 2.30 12.93
C LEU A 211 8.25 3.25 13.69
N GLN A 212 9.36 2.76 14.26
CA GLN A 212 10.34 3.62 14.94
C GLN A 212 11.03 4.57 13.96
N MET A 213 11.44 4.05 12.79
CA MET A 213 12.10 4.84 11.74
C MET A 213 11.22 5.97 11.21
N ALA A 214 9.89 5.79 11.22
CA ALA A 214 8.94 6.82 10.81
C ALA A 214 9.17 8.15 11.56
N ASN A 215 9.46 8.11 12.86
CA ASN A 215 9.72 9.31 13.68
C ASN A 215 11.04 10.01 13.33
N GLU A 216 11.99 9.30 12.72
CA GLU A 216 13.28 9.84 12.31
C GLU A 216 13.20 10.51 10.93
N VAL A 217 12.31 10.01 10.07
CA VAL A 217 12.28 10.37 8.64
C VAL A 217 11.09 11.26 8.26
N LEU A 218 9.86 10.90 8.65
CA LEU A 218 8.68 11.67 8.23
C LEU A 218 8.72 13.15 8.64
N PRO A 219 9.30 13.55 9.79
CA PRO A 219 9.43 14.97 10.14
C PRO A 219 10.40 15.75 9.25
N VAL A 220 11.37 15.10 8.60
CA VAL A 220 12.42 15.78 7.83
C VAL A 220 12.16 15.82 6.33
N VAL A 221 11.39 14.88 5.78
CA VAL A 221 10.95 14.84 4.37
C VAL A 221 9.70 15.70 4.19
N LYS A 222 9.63 16.51 3.12
CA LYS A 222 8.58 17.53 2.97
C LYS A 222 7.64 17.33 1.78
N GLY A 223 8.17 16.91 0.64
CA GLY A 223 7.44 16.84 -0.63
C GLY A 223 7.46 15.46 -1.27
N VAL A 224 8.40 14.61 -0.88
CA VAL A 224 8.56 13.27 -1.47
C VAL A 224 7.70 12.23 -0.73
N PRO A 225 6.98 11.35 -1.45
CA PRO A 225 6.24 10.26 -0.82
C PRO A 225 7.16 9.24 -0.15
N VAL A 226 6.86 8.92 1.11
CA VAL A 226 7.59 7.93 1.92
C VAL A 226 6.76 6.67 2.09
N LEU A 227 7.34 5.52 1.79
CA LEU A 227 6.74 4.19 1.85
C LEU A 227 7.31 3.37 3.01
N ALA A 228 6.54 2.43 3.53
CA ALA A 228 6.98 1.48 4.54
C ALA A 228 7.31 0.11 3.91
N GLY A 229 8.47 -0.44 4.23
CA GLY A 229 8.73 -1.86 4.05
C GLY A 229 8.00 -2.66 5.11
N VAL A 230 7.16 -3.59 4.66
CA VAL A 230 6.30 -4.43 5.50
C VAL A 230 6.76 -5.88 5.40
N CYS A 231 7.03 -6.49 6.55
CA CYS A 231 7.22 -7.93 6.66
C CYS A 231 5.85 -8.62 6.62
N ALA A 232 5.43 -9.07 5.44
CA ALA A 232 4.09 -9.63 5.25
C ALA A 232 3.90 -10.99 5.91
N THR A 233 4.99 -11.75 6.07
CA THR A 233 5.00 -13.10 6.66
C THR A 233 5.15 -13.10 8.18
N ASP A 234 5.09 -11.92 8.83
CA ASP A 234 5.12 -11.79 10.28
C ASP A 234 3.89 -12.50 10.91
N PRO A 235 4.08 -13.64 11.61
CA PRO A 235 2.98 -14.47 12.08
C PRO A 235 2.23 -13.85 13.28
N PHE A 236 2.75 -12.76 13.85
CA PHE A 236 2.15 -12.08 14.99
C PHE A 236 1.41 -10.79 14.60
N ARG A 237 1.43 -10.42 13.32
CA ARG A 237 0.83 -9.18 12.83
C ARG A 237 -0.52 -9.42 12.16
N ARG A 238 -1.54 -8.72 12.63
CA ARG A 238 -2.81 -8.58 11.89
C ARG A 238 -2.63 -7.53 10.80
N MET A 239 -2.38 -7.98 9.57
CA MET A 239 -1.89 -7.12 8.49
C MET A 239 -2.80 -5.92 8.20
N GLU A 240 -4.13 -6.11 8.17
CA GLU A 240 -5.06 -5.01 7.93
C GLU A 240 -4.94 -3.90 8.99
N TYR A 241 -4.83 -4.28 10.27
CA TYR A 241 -4.66 -3.33 11.36
C TYR A 241 -3.32 -2.58 11.24
N PHE A 242 -2.26 -3.31 10.88
CA PHE A 242 -0.94 -2.72 10.70
C PHE A 242 -0.91 -1.73 9.52
N LEU A 243 -1.54 -2.06 8.38
CA LEU A 243 -1.68 -1.13 7.27
C LEU A 243 -2.45 0.14 7.67
N ARG A 244 -3.54 0.03 8.46
CA ARG A 244 -4.26 1.21 8.99
C ARG A 244 -3.40 2.04 9.95
N GLN A 245 -2.51 1.40 10.71
CA GLN A 245 -1.55 2.08 11.57
C GLN A 245 -0.53 2.87 10.72
N LEU A 246 0.03 2.27 9.67
CA LEU A 246 0.95 2.94 8.74
C LEU A 246 0.28 4.14 8.05
N GLU A 247 -0.99 3.99 7.68
CA GLU A 247 -1.81 5.06 7.11
C GLU A 247 -1.90 6.24 8.08
N THR A 248 -2.22 5.96 9.35
CA THR A 248 -2.38 6.97 10.40
C THR A 248 -1.07 7.69 10.72
N ILE A 249 0.06 6.98 10.64
CA ILE A 249 1.40 7.55 10.83
C ILE A 249 1.78 8.51 9.67
N GLY A 250 1.23 8.27 8.48
CA GLY A 250 1.38 9.17 7.33
C GLY A 250 2.09 8.57 6.12
N PHE A 251 2.45 7.28 6.14
CA PHE A 251 3.08 6.62 4.99
C PHE A 251 2.20 6.69 3.72
N CYS A 252 2.85 6.92 2.57
CA CYS A 252 2.26 7.01 1.23
C CYS A 252 1.96 5.67 0.57
N GLY A 253 2.70 4.65 0.97
CA GLY A 253 2.68 3.37 0.30
C GLY A 253 3.41 2.30 1.08
N VAL A 254 3.44 1.10 0.49
CA VAL A 254 4.14 -0.05 1.05
C VAL A 254 4.95 -0.80 0.02
N GLN A 255 5.98 -1.49 0.51
CA GLN A 255 6.80 -2.46 -0.21
C GLN A 255 6.89 -3.73 0.63
N ASN A 256 6.91 -4.91 0.01
CA ASN A 256 7.17 -6.19 0.68
C ASN A 256 8.65 -6.31 1.03
N PHE A 257 9.04 -5.80 2.19
CA PHE A 257 10.39 -5.97 2.71
C PHE A 257 10.38 -5.99 4.24
N PRO A 258 11.03 -6.96 4.91
CA PRO A 258 11.76 -8.12 4.37
C PRO A 258 10.90 -9.03 3.49
N THR A 259 11.52 -9.70 2.52
CA THR A 259 10.84 -10.56 1.54
C THR A 259 11.48 -11.94 1.48
N VAL A 260 10.66 -12.98 1.42
CA VAL A 260 11.11 -14.36 1.24
C VAL A 260 11.59 -14.64 -0.19
N GLY A 261 11.34 -13.71 -1.12
CA GLY A 261 11.87 -13.75 -2.48
C GLY A 261 13.41 -13.75 -2.55
N LEU A 262 14.09 -13.34 -1.48
CA LEU A 262 15.55 -13.38 -1.34
C LEU A 262 16.10 -14.72 -0.80
N PHE A 263 15.24 -15.63 -0.33
CA PHE A 263 15.65 -16.99 0.05
C PHE A 263 15.48 -17.95 -1.15
N ASP A 264 16.34 -18.96 -1.21
CA ASP A 264 16.33 -20.00 -2.23
C ASP A 264 16.46 -21.43 -1.63
N GLY A 265 16.49 -22.42 -2.53
CA GLY A 265 16.70 -23.83 -2.19
C GLY A 265 15.68 -24.40 -1.21
N ASN A 266 16.10 -25.44 -0.46
CA ASN A 266 15.25 -26.12 0.51
C ASN A 266 14.75 -25.19 1.62
N PHE A 267 15.52 -24.13 1.96
CA PHE A 267 15.10 -23.19 3.00
C PHE A 267 13.89 -22.37 2.54
N ARG A 268 13.91 -21.83 1.30
CA ARG A 268 12.74 -21.17 0.71
C ARG A 268 11.55 -22.10 0.61
N GLN A 269 11.75 -23.33 0.15
CA GLN A 269 10.68 -24.31 0.06
C GLN A 269 10.01 -24.57 1.42
N ASN A 270 10.81 -24.75 2.48
CA ASN A 270 10.28 -24.94 3.83
C ASN A 270 9.49 -23.72 4.32
N LEU A 271 9.90 -22.49 3.99
CA LEU A 271 9.13 -21.28 4.33
C LEU A 271 7.76 -21.27 3.64
N GLU A 272 7.71 -21.60 2.35
CA GLU A 272 6.45 -21.71 1.60
C GLU A 272 5.53 -22.78 2.19
N GLU A 273 6.07 -23.97 2.49
CA GLU A 273 5.32 -25.10 3.04
C GLU A 273 4.82 -24.88 4.47
N THR A 274 5.42 -23.96 5.22
CA THR A 274 5.09 -23.68 6.63
C THR A 274 4.34 -22.36 6.83
N GLY A 275 3.81 -21.78 5.76
CA GLY A 275 2.94 -20.61 5.86
C GLY A 275 3.69 -19.28 6.02
N MET A 276 4.91 -19.18 5.51
CA MET A 276 5.69 -17.94 5.38
C MET A 276 6.05 -17.71 3.90
N GLY A 277 5.09 -17.98 3.02
CA GLY A 277 5.29 -17.95 1.58
C GLY A 277 5.16 -16.57 0.94
N TYR A 278 5.67 -16.42 -0.28
CA TYR A 278 5.57 -15.16 -1.04
C TYR A 278 4.12 -14.79 -1.37
N SER A 279 3.20 -15.76 -1.40
CA SER A 279 1.76 -15.51 -1.55
C SER A 279 1.19 -14.56 -0.48
N MET A 280 1.73 -14.59 0.75
CA MET A 280 1.33 -13.65 1.81
C MET A 280 1.80 -12.22 1.51
N GLU A 281 2.95 -12.06 0.85
CA GLU A 281 3.42 -10.75 0.38
C GLU A 281 2.51 -10.21 -0.73
N VAL A 282 2.09 -11.06 -1.67
CA VAL A 282 1.10 -10.71 -2.70
C VAL A 282 -0.24 -10.31 -2.07
N GLU A 283 -0.71 -11.04 -1.06
CA GLU A 283 -1.95 -10.71 -0.34
C GLU A 283 -1.85 -9.36 0.39
N MET A 284 -0.72 -9.09 1.06
CA MET A 284 -0.46 -7.81 1.72
C MET A 284 -0.51 -6.65 0.72
N ILE A 285 0.10 -6.83 -0.46
CA ILE A 285 0.05 -5.82 -1.54
C ILE A 285 -1.38 -5.63 -2.04
N SER A 286 -2.16 -6.71 -2.20
CA SER A 286 -3.57 -6.61 -2.59
C SER A 286 -4.41 -5.84 -1.56
N MET A 287 -4.18 -6.11 -0.27
CA MET A 287 -4.85 -5.39 0.82
C MET A 287 -4.47 -3.91 0.82
N ALA A 288 -3.18 -3.59 0.72
CA ALA A 288 -2.70 -2.21 0.64
C ALA A 288 -3.26 -1.47 -0.58
N HIS A 289 -3.33 -2.14 -1.75
CA HIS A 289 -3.97 -1.61 -2.94
C HIS A 289 -5.43 -1.25 -2.67
N ARG A 290 -6.25 -2.16 -2.14
CA ARG A 290 -7.66 -1.88 -1.82
C ARG A 290 -7.86 -0.72 -0.83
N MET A 291 -6.89 -0.50 0.05
CA MET A 291 -6.83 0.62 1.00
C MET A 291 -6.33 1.93 0.38
N GLY A 292 -5.96 1.92 -0.90
CA GLY A 292 -5.54 3.10 -1.66
C GLY A 292 -4.07 3.46 -1.53
N PHE A 293 -3.25 2.65 -0.84
CA PHE A 293 -1.81 2.89 -0.75
C PHE A 293 -1.15 2.81 -2.12
N LEU A 294 -0.09 3.59 -2.32
CA LEU A 294 0.88 3.30 -3.36
C LEU A 294 1.55 1.95 -3.05
N THR A 295 1.72 1.09 -4.05
CA THR A 295 2.27 -0.26 -3.86
C THR A 295 3.45 -0.47 -4.79
N THR A 296 4.62 -0.78 -4.22
CA THR A 296 5.88 -0.87 -4.96
C THR A 296 6.65 -2.17 -4.68
N PRO A 297 6.03 -3.36 -4.81
CA PRO A 297 6.66 -4.61 -4.41
C PRO A 297 7.90 -5.00 -5.22
N TYR A 298 8.80 -5.74 -4.58
CA TYR A 298 9.83 -6.53 -5.23
C TYR A 298 9.26 -7.82 -5.80
N ALA A 299 9.68 -8.16 -7.02
CA ALA A 299 9.47 -9.47 -7.65
C ALA A 299 10.80 -10.01 -8.20
N PHE A 300 11.01 -11.32 -8.13
CA PHE A 300 12.29 -11.96 -8.45
C PHE A 300 12.24 -12.81 -9.72
N ASN A 301 11.03 -13.10 -10.21
CA ASN A 301 10.77 -13.87 -11.42
C ASN A 301 9.45 -13.42 -12.11
N PRO A 302 9.18 -13.88 -13.34
CA PRO A 302 7.97 -13.52 -14.09
C PRO A 302 6.64 -13.86 -13.39
N ASP A 303 6.56 -14.99 -12.68
CA ASP A 303 5.33 -15.43 -12.03
C ASP A 303 4.98 -14.53 -10.84
N GLU A 304 5.97 -14.19 -10.02
CA GLU A 304 5.82 -13.22 -8.93
C GLU A 304 5.43 -11.83 -9.46
N ALA A 305 6.01 -11.41 -10.57
CA ALA A 305 5.70 -10.13 -11.21
C ALA A 305 4.25 -10.07 -11.71
N ALA A 306 3.79 -11.13 -12.37
CA ALA A 306 2.40 -11.27 -12.79
C ALA A 306 1.45 -11.32 -11.58
N ALA A 307 1.84 -12.00 -10.50
CA ALA A 307 1.05 -12.07 -9.26
C ALA A 307 0.92 -10.69 -8.60
N MET A 308 2.02 -9.94 -8.48
CA MET A 308 2.01 -8.57 -7.94
C MET A 308 1.17 -7.63 -8.81
N ALA A 309 1.29 -7.72 -10.14
CA ALA A 309 0.44 -6.95 -11.05
C ALA A 309 -1.05 -7.28 -10.87
N LYS A 310 -1.41 -8.57 -10.73
CA LYS A 310 -2.79 -9.01 -10.46
C LYS A 310 -3.30 -8.52 -9.11
N ALA A 311 -2.42 -8.40 -8.12
CA ALA A 311 -2.75 -7.85 -6.80
C ALA A 311 -3.00 -6.33 -6.82
N GLY A 312 -2.76 -5.64 -7.93
CA GLY A 312 -2.92 -4.18 -8.03
C GLY A 312 -1.64 -3.41 -7.69
N ALA A 313 -0.45 -4.03 -7.84
CA ALA A 313 0.81 -3.29 -7.76
C ALA A 313 0.81 -2.12 -8.75
N HIS A 314 1.11 -0.92 -8.24
CA HIS A 314 1.28 0.27 -9.07
C HIS A 314 2.67 0.28 -9.72
N ILE A 315 3.67 -0.17 -8.98
CA ILE A 315 5.05 -0.30 -9.41
C ILE A 315 5.53 -1.72 -9.09
N VAL A 316 6.22 -2.39 -10.01
CA VAL A 316 6.95 -3.64 -9.73
C VAL A 316 8.45 -3.37 -9.83
N VAL A 317 9.18 -3.77 -8.80
CA VAL A 317 10.63 -3.64 -8.74
C VAL A 317 11.27 -4.99 -9.05
N ALA A 318 11.83 -5.13 -10.25
CA ALA A 318 12.53 -6.33 -10.71
C ALA A 318 13.86 -6.50 -9.94
N HIS A 319 13.88 -7.44 -9.00
CA HIS A 319 14.97 -7.58 -8.04
C HIS A 319 15.96 -8.69 -8.45
N MET A 320 17.21 -8.31 -8.72
CA MET A 320 18.27 -9.19 -9.22
C MET A 320 19.10 -9.86 -8.09
N GLY A 321 18.56 -9.93 -6.87
CA GLY A 321 19.28 -10.38 -5.68
C GLY A 321 20.17 -9.30 -5.05
N LEU A 322 21.09 -9.69 -4.17
CA LEU A 322 21.89 -8.76 -3.37
C LEU A 322 22.88 -7.95 -4.21
N THR A 323 23.02 -6.66 -3.88
CA THR A 323 24.01 -5.79 -4.50
C THR A 323 25.44 -6.20 -4.13
N THR A 324 26.32 -6.32 -5.12
CA THR A 324 27.69 -6.83 -4.93
C THR A 324 28.73 -5.77 -4.53
N ALA A 325 28.41 -4.48 -4.65
CA ALA A 325 29.37 -3.40 -4.41
C ALA A 325 29.59 -3.04 -2.93
N GLY A 326 30.75 -2.43 -2.63
CA GLY A 326 31.12 -1.89 -1.31
C GLY A 326 31.84 -2.88 -0.40
N SER A 327 32.10 -2.45 0.84
CA SER A 327 32.86 -3.23 1.84
C SER A 327 32.11 -4.46 2.40
N ILE A 328 30.78 -4.49 2.23
CA ILE A 328 29.87 -5.51 2.77
C ILE A 328 28.85 -6.01 1.73
N GLY A 329 29.20 -5.94 0.44
CA GLY A 329 28.38 -6.48 -0.68
C GLY A 329 28.49 -8.01 -0.83
N ALA A 330 27.58 -8.60 -1.60
CA ALA A 330 27.63 -10.04 -1.93
C ALA A 330 28.76 -10.34 -2.96
N MET A 331 29.37 -11.53 -2.89
CA MET A 331 30.43 -11.95 -3.83
C MET A 331 29.89 -12.75 -5.03
N THR A 332 28.64 -13.21 -4.96
CA THR A 332 27.97 -14.02 -5.99
C THR A 332 26.81 -13.23 -6.59
N ALA A 333 26.90 -12.90 -7.88
CA ALA A 333 25.78 -12.31 -8.61
C ALA A 333 25.78 -12.71 -10.08
N ALA A 334 24.60 -12.57 -10.69
CA ALA A 334 24.43 -12.62 -12.13
C ALA A 334 25.27 -11.53 -12.82
N THR A 335 25.61 -11.74 -14.08
CA THR A 335 26.25 -10.70 -14.88
C THR A 335 25.26 -9.56 -15.18
N LEU A 336 25.77 -8.41 -15.62
CA LEU A 336 24.92 -7.28 -16.00
C LEU A 336 24.06 -7.63 -17.22
N ASP A 337 24.58 -8.39 -18.19
CA ASP A 337 23.83 -8.88 -19.35
C ASP A 337 22.72 -9.87 -18.96
N ASP A 338 23.01 -10.80 -18.04
CA ASP A 338 21.98 -11.70 -17.50
C ASP A 338 20.88 -10.92 -16.77
N SER A 339 21.26 -9.83 -16.10
CA SER A 339 20.32 -8.95 -15.40
C SER A 339 19.38 -8.25 -16.38
N VAL A 340 19.86 -7.84 -17.56
CA VAL A 340 18.99 -7.29 -18.63
C VAL A 340 17.91 -8.29 -19.03
N LEU A 341 18.29 -9.54 -19.30
CA LEU A 341 17.36 -10.59 -19.71
C LEU A 341 16.29 -10.87 -18.64
N ARG A 342 16.73 -10.97 -17.38
CA ARG A 342 15.83 -11.24 -16.24
C ARG A 342 14.91 -10.07 -15.93
N VAL A 343 15.42 -8.84 -15.93
CA VAL A 343 14.61 -7.63 -15.76
C VAL A 343 13.57 -7.53 -16.88
N GLN A 344 13.95 -7.78 -18.13
CA GLN A 344 13.01 -7.75 -19.26
C GLN A 344 11.89 -8.79 -19.08
N ALA A 345 12.21 -10.01 -18.67
CA ALA A 345 11.22 -11.06 -18.46
C ALA A 345 10.21 -10.71 -17.35
N ILE A 346 10.69 -10.12 -16.24
CA ILE A 346 9.83 -9.61 -15.16
C ILE A 346 8.94 -8.47 -15.67
N ALA A 347 9.51 -7.53 -16.43
CA ALA A 347 8.78 -6.39 -16.97
C ALA A 347 7.67 -6.82 -17.94
N ASP A 348 7.97 -7.76 -18.84
CA ASP A 348 7.01 -8.28 -19.80
C ASP A 348 5.85 -9.02 -19.12
N ALA A 349 6.12 -9.78 -18.06
CA ALA A 349 5.09 -10.48 -17.30
C ALA A 349 4.18 -9.53 -16.52
N ALA A 350 4.76 -8.52 -15.86
CA ALA A 350 4.00 -7.47 -15.18
C ALA A 350 3.12 -6.69 -16.16
N PHE A 351 3.69 -6.24 -17.27
CA PHE A 351 2.98 -5.50 -18.32
C PHE A 351 1.89 -6.34 -19.00
N GLY A 352 2.13 -7.64 -19.19
CA GLY A 352 1.15 -8.57 -19.77
C GLY A 352 -0.14 -8.69 -18.93
N VAL A 353 -0.06 -8.41 -17.64
CA VAL A 353 -1.22 -8.33 -16.74
C VAL A 353 -1.81 -6.93 -16.68
N ASN A 354 -0.96 -5.92 -16.48
CA ASN A 354 -1.36 -4.53 -16.33
C ASN A 354 -0.52 -3.61 -17.25
N PRO A 355 -1.05 -3.17 -18.40
CA PRO A 355 -0.33 -2.29 -19.32
C PRO A 355 0.06 -0.92 -18.74
N ASP A 356 -0.58 -0.50 -17.65
CA ASP A 356 -0.31 0.78 -16.98
C ASP A 356 0.76 0.70 -15.88
N ILE A 357 1.33 -0.49 -15.64
CA ILE A 357 2.27 -0.72 -14.54
C ILE A 357 3.63 -0.08 -14.79
N ILE A 358 4.21 0.51 -13.75
CA ILE A 358 5.56 1.04 -13.80
C ILE A 358 6.53 -0.06 -13.35
N VAL A 359 7.52 -0.41 -14.16
CA VAL A 359 8.59 -1.34 -13.76
C VAL A 359 9.88 -0.59 -13.46
N LEU A 360 10.54 -0.92 -12.34
CA LEU A 360 11.87 -0.43 -11.98
C LEU A 360 12.83 -1.62 -11.83
N CYS A 361 14.14 -1.41 -12.00
CA CYS A 361 15.14 -2.46 -11.74
C CYS A 361 15.89 -2.22 -10.41
N HIS A 362 16.38 -3.29 -9.78
CA HIS A 362 17.12 -3.23 -8.52
C HIS A 362 18.06 -4.43 -8.32
N GLY A 363 19.17 -4.20 -7.62
CA GLY A 363 19.97 -5.28 -7.02
C GLY A 363 20.97 -5.96 -7.96
N GLY A 364 21.59 -7.02 -7.47
CA GLY A 364 22.62 -7.78 -8.19
C GLY A 364 23.79 -6.86 -8.64
N PRO A 365 24.20 -6.90 -9.92
CA PRO A 365 25.25 -6.04 -10.44
C PRO A 365 24.81 -4.59 -10.67
N ILE A 366 23.51 -4.26 -10.54
CA ILE A 366 22.98 -2.91 -10.77
C ILE A 366 23.25 -2.03 -9.55
N SER A 367 24.50 -1.59 -9.41
CA SER A 367 25.04 -1.01 -8.17
C SER A 367 25.20 0.51 -8.17
N GLY A 368 25.03 1.17 -9.33
CA GLY A 368 25.11 2.61 -9.45
C GLY A 368 24.44 3.13 -10.73
N PRO A 369 24.61 4.45 -11.01
CA PRO A 369 23.97 5.09 -12.15
C PRO A 369 24.36 4.50 -13.51
N LEU A 370 25.63 4.09 -13.68
CA LEU A 370 26.12 3.53 -14.94
C LEU A 370 25.47 2.18 -15.27
N GLU A 371 25.36 1.29 -14.28
CA GLU A 371 24.73 -0.01 -14.47
C GLU A 371 23.21 0.12 -14.64
N ALA A 372 22.58 1.05 -13.90
CA ALA A 372 21.17 1.37 -14.08
C ALA A 372 20.89 1.90 -15.50
N GLU A 373 21.70 2.85 -15.97
CA GLU A 373 21.61 3.38 -17.35
C GLU A 373 21.75 2.27 -18.39
N PHE A 374 22.73 1.37 -18.20
CA PHE A 374 22.92 0.23 -19.09
C PHE A 374 21.67 -0.65 -19.17
N VAL A 375 21.06 -1.00 -18.03
CA VAL A 375 19.83 -1.82 -18.00
C VAL A 375 18.67 -1.08 -18.68
N LEU A 376 18.48 0.21 -18.39
CA LEU A 376 17.40 1.01 -18.97
C LEU A 376 17.54 1.14 -20.50
N LYS A 377 18.76 1.30 -21.02
CA LYS A 377 19.01 1.37 -22.47
C LYS A 377 18.83 0.03 -23.19
N ASN A 378 18.99 -1.09 -22.48
CA ASN A 378 18.92 -2.43 -23.05
C ASN A 378 17.63 -3.18 -22.70
N THR A 379 16.65 -2.51 -22.10
CA THR A 379 15.32 -3.07 -21.82
C THR A 379 14.22 -2.18 -22.39
N LYS A 380 13.01 -2.73 -22.50
CA LYS A 380 11.80 -2.04 -22.94
C LYS A 380 10.80 -2.05 -21.79
N ARG A 381 10.13 -0.91 -21.57
CA ARG A 381 9.09 -0.74 -20.54
C ARG A 381 9.63 -0.93 -19.11
N VAL A 382 10.92 -0.64 -18.91
CA VAL A 382 11.55 -0.46 -17.60
C VAL A 382 11.83 1.03 -17.48
N HIS A 383 11.25 1.65 -16.46
CA HIS A 383 11.07 3.09 -16.39
C HIS A 383 12.01 3.77 -15.40
N GLY A 384 12.88 3.01 -14.74
CA GLY A 384 13.80 3.57 -13.76
C GLY A 384 14.43 2.55 -12.85
N PHE A 385 14.94 3.02 -11.71
CA PHE A 385 15.78 2.27 -10.80
C PHE A 385 15.34 2.47 -9.35
N TYR A 386 15.41 1.41 -8.57
CA TYR A 386 15.24 1.47 -7.12
C TYR A 386 16.59 1.26 -6.46
N GLY A 387 17.13 2.27 -5.81
CA GLY A 387 18.39 2.21 -5.08
C GLY A 387 18.20 2.07 -3.59
N ALA A 388 19.17 1.49 -2.90
CA ALA A 388 19.15 1.40 -1.45
C ALA A 388 20.57 1.56 -0.92
N SER A 389 21.35 0.48 -0.93
CA SER A 389 22.79 0.57 -0.64
C SER A 389 23.53 1.56 -1.54
N SER A 390 23.13 1.67 -2.80
CA SER A 390 23.72 2.57 -3.79
C SER A 390 23.41 4.04 -3.54
N MET A 391 22.32 4.35 -2.82
CA MET A 391 21.87 5.73 -2.58
C MET A 391 22.46 6.31 -1.29
N GLU A 392 22.48 5.53 -0.20
CA GLU A 392 22.96 6.03 1.09
C GLU A 392 24.32 5.46 1.49
N ARG A 393 24.48 4.12 1.49
CA ARG A 393 25.61 3.47 2.14
C ARG A 393 26.92 3.77 1.41
N LEU A 394 26.99 3.48 0.11
CA LEU A 394 28.23 3.61 -0.66
C LEU A 394 28.72 5.06 -0.71
N PRO A 395 27.87 6.08 -0.95
CA PRO A 395 28.30 7.47 -0.90
C PRO A 395 28.79 7.90 0.49
N VAL A 396 28.09 7.50 1.56
CA VAL A 396 28.46 7.85 2.94
C VAL A 396 29.77 7.20 3.36
N GLU A 397 29.99 5.91 3.03
CA GLU A 397 31.26 5.20 3.30
C GLU A 397 32.44 5.96 2.68
N GLN A 398 32.33 6.37 1.42
CA GLN A 398 33.39 7.09 0.71
C GLN A 398 33.62 8.48 1.32
N ALA A 399 32.54 9.25 1.55
CA ALA A 399 32.63 10.60 2.07
C ALA A 399 33.30 10.64 3.45
N ILE A 400 32.81 9.87 4.41
CA ILE A 400 33.37 9.83 5.77
C ILE A 400 34.83 9.40 5.74
N THR A 401 35.14 8.33 4.99
CA THR A 401 36.50 7.81 4.91
C THR A 401 37.47 8.83 4.32
N ASN A 402 37.07 9.52 3.25
CA ASN A 402 37.92 10.51 2.59
C ASN A 402 38.14 11.75 3.45
N THR A 403 37.10 12.25 4.12
CA THR A 403 37.22 13.35 5.07
C THR A 403 38.19 13.01 6.22
N MET A 404 38.10 11.80 6.78
CA MET A 404 39.06 11.37 7.81
C MET A 404 40.50 11.33 7.28
N ARG A 405 40.71 10.84 6.06
CA ARG A 405 42.03 10.83 5.41
C ARG A 405 42.59 12.24 5.22
N GLU A 406 41.75 13.21 4.87
CA GLU A 406 42.15 14.61 4.73
C GLU A 406 42.64 15.18 6.07
N TYR A 407 41.90 15.00 7.17
CA TYR A 407 42.35 15.42 8.50
C TYR A 407 43.66 14.75 8.91
N LYS A 408 43.84 13.46 8.60
CA LYS A 408 45.08 12.72 8.93
C LYS A 408 46.30 13.15 8.11
N ARG A 409 46.12 13.90 7.01
CA ARG A 409 47.22 14.46 6.20
C ARG A 409 47.77 15.79 6.73
N ILE A 410 47.14 16.39 7.75
CA ILE A 410 47.63 17.65 8.34
C ILE A 410 49.00 17.41 8.97
N SER A 411 50.03 18.12 8.48
CA SER A 411 51.37 18.11 9.07
C SER A 411 51.41 18.99 10.32
N LEU A 412 52.03 18.49 11.39
CA LEU A 412 52.33 19.27 12.59
C LEU A 412 53.65 20.05 12.40
N LYS A 413 53.77 21.21 13.05
CA LYS A 413 54.97 22.06 13.03
C LYS A 413 56.09 21.52 13.92
#